data_AF-A0A6H9YD06-F1
#
_entry.id   AF-A0A6H9YD06-F1
#
_cell.length_a   1.000
_cell.length_b   1.000
_cell.length_c   1.000
_cell.angle_alpha   90.00
_cell.angle_beta   90.00
_cell.angle_gamma   90.00
#
_symmetry.space_group_name_H-M   'P 1'
#
loop_
_entity.id
_entity.type
_entity.pdbx_description
1 polymer ?
#
loop_
_entity_poly.entity_id
_entity_poly.type
_entity_poly.pdbx_seq_one_letter_code
_entity_poly.pdbx_strand_id
1 'polypeptide(L)'
;MSPPDNRTYQKPPGHAAGPAGAWRIKTSSAWPAFAAFAFLSTAMPAAAFDMAKLTPPQAAYYRCMLERAAEQGRQYDGIAWLAVKAARADCAAQRKILHADLAAEAAAAGTLFGDGRSGETAADAALGAFDDAIWPDLIRVIEVK
;
A
#
# COMPACT_ATOMS: atom_id res chain seq x y z
N MET A 1 -33.19 -26.78 12.13
CA MET A 1 -32.46 -27.66 11.19
C MET A 1 -32.13 -26.82 9.97
N SER A 2 -30.93 -26.58 9.46
CA SER A 2 -29.53 -26.65 9.89
C SER A 2 -28.81 -25.61 8.97
N PRO A 3 -27.66 -25.03 9.34
CA PRO A 3 -27.05 -23.89 8.65
C PRO A 3 -26.34 -24.32 7.34
N PRO A 4 -26.11 -23.40 6.37
CA PRO A 4 -25.26 -23.69 5.21
C PRO A 4 -23.77 -23.70 5.58
N ASP A 5 -23.12 -24.77 5.15
CA ASP A 5 -21.74 -25.20 5.37
C ASP A 5 -20.66 -24.19 4.95
N ASN A 6 -19.68 -24.02 5.85
CA ASN A 6 -18.39 -23.39 5.64
C ASN A 6 -17.45 -24.37 4.92
N ARG A 7 -17.20 -24.16 3.61
CA ARG A 7 -16.13 -24.85 2.87
C ARG A 7 -15.20 -23.87 2.16
N THR A 8 -14.14 -23.52 2.89
CA THR A 8 -12.74 -23.61 2.44
C THR A 8 -12.42 -23.02 1.05
N TYR A 9 -12.14 -21.72 1.03
CA TYR A 9 -11.30 -21.10 0.00
C TYR A 9 -9.89 -21.72 0.06
N GLN A 10 -9.62 -22.70 -0.79
CA GLN A 10 -8.27 -23.24 -1.02
C GLN A 10 -7.56 -22.46 -2.13
N LYS A 11 -6.34 -22.01 -1.82
CA LYS A 11 -5.36 -21.40 -2.72
C LYS A 11 -4.89 -22.41 -3.78
N PRO A 12 -4.79 -22.06 -5.08
CA PRO A 12 -4.23 -22.98 -6.07
C PRO A 12 -2.69 -23.11 -5.94
N PRO A 13 -2.13 -24.33 -6.16
CA PRO A 13 -0.69 -24.60 -6.03
C PRO A 13 0.09 -24.23 -7.29
N GLY A 14 1.36 -23.87 -7.12
CA GLY A 14 2.27 -23.48 -8.21
C GLY A 14 3.12 -24.61 -8.80
N HIS A 15 3.41 -24.43 -10.11
CA HIS A 15 4.60 -24.75 -10.93
C HIS A 15 5.06 -26.17 -11.29
N ALA A 16 5.24 -26.39 -12.62
CA ALA A 16 6.43 -26.89 -13.36
C ALA A 16 5.99 -27.22 -14.83
N ALA A 17 6.74 -27.15 -15.94
CA ALA A 17 8.07 -26.70 -16.36
C ALA A 17 8.14 -26.75 -17.91
N GLY A 18 9.08 -26.06 -18.57
CA GLY A 18 9.42 -26.26 -19.99
C GLY A 18 10.42 -25.22 -20.55
N PRO A 19 11.64 -25.61 -20.98
CA PRO A 19 12.67 -24.71 -21.50
C PRO A 19 12.86 -24.82 -23.03
N ALA A 20 13.35 -23.74 -23.67
CA ALA A 20 14.22 -23.68 -24.87
C ALA A 20 13.84 -22.53 -25.83
N GLY A 21 14.75 -21.57 -26.01
CA GLY A 21 14.59 -20.49 -26.99
C GLY A 21 15.52 -19.33 -26.69
N ALA A 22 16.81 -19.51 -26.99
CA ALA A 22 17.86 -18.52 -26.78
C ALA A 22 17.63 -17.23 -27.57
N TRP A 23 17.49 -16.11 -26.87
CA TRP A 23 17.86 -14.79 -27.38
C TRP A 23 18.99 -14.26 -26.51
N ARG A 24 20.20 -14.30 -27.05
CA ARG A 24 21.40 -13.70 -26.45
C ARG A 24 21.17 -12.19 -26.36
N ILE A 25 20.88 -11.68 -25.17
CA ILE A 25 21.00 -10.25 -24.89
C ILE A 25 22.46 -9.98 -24.60
N LYS A 26 23.09 -9.25 -25.53
CA LYS A 26 24.43 -8.72 -25.44
C LYS A 26 24.51 -7.84 -24.19
N THR A 27 25.39 -8.21 -23.27
CA THR A 27 25.67 -7.48 -22.03
C THR A 27 26.20 -6.09 -22.36
N SER A 28 25.32 -5.10 -22.32
CA SER A 28 25.70 -3.69 -22.23
C SER A 28 25.20 -3.19 -20.90
N SER A 29 26.16 -3.01 -20.00
CA SER A 29 26.12 -2.25 -18.76
C SER A 29 25.02 -1.18 -18.71
N ALA A 30 23.88 -1.52 -18.12
CA ALA A 30 22.93 -0.55 -17.59
C ALA A 30 22.01 -1.21 -16.54
N TRP A 31 22.40 -1.12 -15.27
CA TRP A 31 21.55 -1.01 -14.06
C TRP A 31 20.60 -2.18 -13.71
N PRO A 32 20.70 -2.75 -12.48
CA PRO A 32 19.84 -3.84 -12.02
C PRO A 32 18.51 -3.27 -11.48
N ALA A 33 17.46 -3.22 -12.30
CA ALA A 33 16.13 -2.76 -11.86
C ALA A 33 15.05 -3.86 -11.88
N PHE A 34 15.39 -5.11 -12.19
CA PHE A 34 14.39 -6.20 -12.32
C PHE A 34 14.73 -7.48 -11.54
N ALA A 35 15.47 -7.36 -10.44
CA ALA A 35 15.84 -8.49 -9.58
C ALA A 35 15.41 -8.33 -8.11
N ALA A 36 14.31 -7.62 -7.85
CA ALA A 36 13.79 -7.42 -6.49
C ALA A 36 12.41 -8.07 -6.24
N PHE A 37 11.99 -9.03 -7.06
CA PHE A 37 10.65 -9.63 -6.93
C PHE A 37 10.61 -11.03 -6.28
N ALA A 38 11.74 -11.57 -5.83
CA ALA A 38 11.73 -12.87 -5.15
C ALA A 38 12.95 -13.01 -4.25
N PHE A 39 12.82 -12.60 -2.98
CA PHE A 39 13.45 -13.19 -1.77
C PHE A 39 13.41 -12.20 -0.58
N LEU A 40 12.23 -11.91 -0.04
CA LEU A 40 12.12 -11.38 1.33
C LEU A 40 10.96 -12.05 2.06
N SER A 41 11.17 -13.33 2.40
CA SER A 41 10.53 -13.98 3.55
C SER A 41 11.40 -13.86 4.80
N THR A 42 12.23 -12.82 4.87
CA THR A 42 12.89 -12.41 6.10
C THR A 42 11.85 -11.67 6.94
N ALA A 43 11.64 -12.14 8.17
CA ALA A 43 10.94 -11.40 9.20
C ALA A 43 11.53 -9.99 9.27
N MET A 44 10.86 -9.02 8.63
CA MET A 44 11.20 -7.63 8.81
C MET A 44 10.94 -7.34 10.28
N PRO A 45 11.92 -6.82 11.06
CA PRO A 45 11.53 -6.00 12.18
C PRO A 45 10.63 -4.92 11.56
N ALA A 46 9.37 -4.88 12.00
CA ALA A 46 8.37 -3.97 11.49
C ALA A 46 8.77 -2.55 11.91
N ALA A 47 9.79 -2.01 11.25
CA ALA A 47 10.29 -0.68 11.45
C ALA A 47 9.16 0.28 11.07
N ALA A 48 8.98 1.31 11.88
CA ALA A 48 8.00 2.35 11.58
C ALA A 48 8.23 2.87 10.16
N PHE A 49 7.13 3.14 9.46
CA PHE A 49 7.11 3.71 8.13
C PHE A 49 8.02 4.95 8.12
N ASP A 50 8.98 4.97 7.19
CA ASP A 50 10.05 5.97 7.16
C ASP A 50 9.52 7.34 6.69
N MET A 51 9.22 8.21 7.65
CA MET A 51 8.72 9.56 7.41
C MET A 51 9.65 10.43 6.57
N ALA A 52 10.96 10.18 6.56
CA ALA A 52 11.92 11.01 5.82
C ALA A 52 11.82 10.84 4.30
N LYS A 53 11.15 9.78 3.83
CA LYS A 53 10.93 9.49 2.41
C LYS A 53 9.57 9.97 1.90
N LEU A 54 8.75 10.56 2.77
CA LEU A 54 7.41 11.01 2.42
C LEU A 54 7.43 12.38 1.76
N THR A 55 6.60 12.53 0.73
CA THR A 55 6.25 13.87 0.25
C THR A 55 5.46 14.62 1.34
N PRO A 56 5.44 15.97 1.34
CA PRO A 56 4.72 16.72 2.36
C PRO A 56 3.22 16.33 2.47
N PRO A 57 2.48 16.09 1.38
CA PRO A 57 1.09 15.59 1.44
C PRO A 57 0.98 14.18 2.06
N GLN A 58 1.90 13.27 1.73
CA GLN A 58 1.92 11.93 2.32
C GLN A 58 2.19 11.99 3.83
N ALA A 59 3.17 12.81 4.25
CA ALA A 59 3.49 13.00 5.66
C ALA A 59 2.33 13.61 6.46
N ALA A 60 1.62 14.59 5.88
CA ALA A 60 0.45 15.20 6.51
C ALA A 60 -0.70 14.21 6.71
N TYR A 61 -1.00 13.40 5.69
CA TYR A 61 -2.02 12.35 5.81
C TYR A 61 -1.60 11.26 6.81
N TYR A 62 -0.34 10.81 6.74
CA TYR A 62 0.18 9.77 7.64
C TYR A 62 0.14 10.19 9.11
N ARG A 63 0.57 11.41 9.44
CA ARG A 63 0.48 11.95 10.81
C ARG A 63 -0.96 12.03 11.31
N CYS A 64 -1.88 12.54 10.48
CA CYS A 64 -3.30 12.56 10.82
C CYS A 64 -3.83 11.16 11.13
N MET A 65 -3.48 10.19 10.29
CA MET A 65 -3.90 8.80 10.46
C MET A 65 -3.37 8.19 11.77
N LEU A 66 -2.10 8.43 12.15
CA LEU A 66 -1.54 7.95 13.42
C LEU A 66 -2.24 8.57 14.63
N GLU A 67 -2.41 9.89 14.63
CA GLU A 67 -3.03 10.63 15.73
C GLU A 67 -4.48 10.19 15.93
N ARG A 68 -5.27 10.15 14.85
CA ARG A 68 -6.68 9.75 14.90
C ARG A 68 -6.85 8.25 15.16
N ALA A 69 -6.01 7.38 14.60
CA ALA A 69 -6.07 5.94 14.88
C ALA A 69 -5.83 5.66 16.37
N ALA A 70 -4.87 6.32 17.01
CA ALA A 70 -4.62 6.17 18.44
C ALA A 70 -5.81 6.67 19.29
N GLU A 71 -6.44 7.79 18.91
CA GLU A 71 -7.64 8.30 19.58
C GLU A 71 -8.83 7.35 19.44
N GLN A 72 -9.11 6.91 18.21
CA GLN A 72 -10.23 6.03 17.89
C GLN A 72 -10.00 4.60 18.43
N GLY A 73 -8.75 4.15 18.53
CA GLY A 73 -8.38 2.88 19.15
C GLY A 73 -8.87 2.76 20.59
N ARG A 74 -8.84 3.87 21.35
CA ARG A 74 -9.40 3.94 22.71
C ARG A 74 -10.94 3.92 22.73
N GLN A 75 -11.59 4.46 21.70
CA GLN A 75 -13.05 4.50 21.61
C GLN A 75 -13.66 3.16 21.18
N TYR A 76 -12.93 2.39 20.36
CA TYR A 76 -13.38 1.10 19.82
C TYR A 76 -12.73 -0.10 20.50
N ASP A 77 -12.25 0.03 21.75
CA ASP A 77 -11.65 -1.06 22.55
C ASP A 77 -10.51 -1.83 21.84
N GLY A 78 -9.74 -1.15 20.98
CA GLY A 78 -8.66 -1.75 20.21
C GLY A 78 -9.10 -2.51 18.95
N ILE A 79 -10.37 -2.41 18.51
CA ILE A 79 -10.82 -2.99 17.24
C ILE A 79 -10.22 -2.19 16.07
N ALA A 80 -9.06 -2.63 15.58
CA ALA A 80 -8.22 -1.87 14.65
C ALA A 80 -8.95 -1.41 13.37
N TRP A 81 -9.75 -2.28 12.76
CA TRP A 81 -10.43 -1.92 11.51
C TRP A 81 -11.49 -0.82 11.69
N LEU A 82 -12.19 -0.77 12.84
CA LEU A 82 -13.16 0.28 13.15
C LEU A 82 -12.45 1.60 13.41
N ALA A 83 -11.37 1.56 14.20
CA ALA A 83 -10.57 2.74 14.51
C ALA A 83 -9.92 3.34 13.27
N VAL A 84 -9.35 2.51 12.37
CA VAL A 84 -8.77 2.99 11.11
C VAL A 84 -9.85 3.54 10.17
N LYS A 85 -11.04 2.93 10.11
CA LYS A 85 -12.16 3.45 9.31
C LYS A 85 -12.59 4.84 9.81
N ALA A 86 -12.71 5.03 11.12
CA ALA A 86 -13.04 6.32 11.71
C ALA A 86 -11.92 7.36 11.46
N ALA A 87 -10.66 6.97 11.67
CA ALA A 87 -9.50 7.84 11.40
C ALA A 87 -9.44 8.29 9.94
N ARG A 88 -9.75 7.42 8.97
CA ARG A 88 -9.84 7.80 7.55
C ARG A 88 -10.94 8.82 7.28
N ALA A 89 -12.07 8.72 7.97
CA ALA A 89 -13.14 9.70 7.87
C ALA A 89 -12.71 11.06 8.44
N ASP A 90 -12.04 11.06 9.59
CA ASP A 90 -11.49 12.26 10.23
C ASP A 90 -10.39 12.92 9.36
N CYS A 91 -9.58 12.11 8.66
CA CYS A 91 -8.49 12.55 7.79
C CYS A 91 -8.88 12.72 6.31
N ALA A 92 -10.18 12.82 6.00
CA ALA A 92 -10.67 12.87 4.62
C ALA A 92 -10.15 14.09 3.82
N ALA A 93 -9.90 15.22 4.48
CA ALA A 93 -9.35 16.41 3.84
C ALA A 93 -7.91 16.17 3.35
N GLN A 94 -7.06 15.64 4.23
CA GLN A 94 -5.66 15.29 3.92
C GLN A 94 -5.60 14.19 2.85
N ARG A 95 -6.50 13.20 2.93
CA ARG A 95 -6.62 12.14 1.92
C ARG A 95 -6.93 12.70 0.52
N LYS A 96 -7.81 13.71 0.42
CA LYS A 96 -8.12 14.38 -0.85
C LYS A 96 -6.92 15.17 -1.39
N ILE A 97 -6.18 15.86 -0.53
CA ILE A 97 -4.97 16.59 -0.91
C ILE A 97 -3.91 15.61 -1.44
N LEU A 98 -3.68 14.50 -0.72
CA LEU A 98 -2.76 13.46 -1.16
C LEU A 98 -3.19 12.84 -2.49
N HIS A 99 -4.48 12.54 -2.67
CA HIS A 99 -4.97 12.02 -3.94
C HIS A 99 -4.72 13.00 -5.11
N ALA A 100 -4.98 14.29 -4.91
CA ALA A 100 -4.72 15.30 -5.93
C ALA A 100 -3.23 15.42 -6.27
N ASP A 101 -2.35 15.32 -5.28
CA ASP A 101 -0.90 15.31 -5.44
C ASP A 101 -0.44 14.09 -6.26
N LEU A 102 -0.89 12.89 -5.88
CA LEU A 102 -0.60 11.64 -6.60
C LEU A 102 -1.15 11.67 -8.04
N ALA A 103 -2.33 12.27 -8.25
CA ALA A 103 -2.90 12.42 -9.58
C ALA A 103 -2.09 13.42 -10.43
N ALA A 104 -1.57 14.49 -9.85
CA ALA A 104 -0.69 15.43 -10.53
C ALA A 104 0.66 14.79 -10.88
N GLU A 105 1.25 14.01 -9.96
CA GLU A 105 2.48 13.24 -10.22
C GLU A 105 2.27 12.20 -11.33
N ALA A 106 1.15 11.45 -11.27
CA ALA A 106 0.81 10.47 -12.29
C ALA A 106 0.50 11.12 -13.64
N ALA A 107 -0.13 12.30 -13.66
CA ALA A 107 -0.32 13.07 -14.89
C ALA A 107 1.01 13.58 -15.46
N ALA A 108 1.94 14.05 -14.62
CA ALA A 108 3.27 14.46 -15.06
C ALA A 108 4.08 13.28 -15.63
N ALA A 109 4.01 12.11 -14.99
CA ALA A 109 4.59 10.88 -15.52
C ALA A 109 3.87 10.41 -16.81
N GLY A 110 2.54 10.52 -16.84
CA GLY A 110 1.68 10.12 -17.96
C GLY A 110 1.76 11.06 -19.17
N THR A 111 2.14 12.33 -19.01
CA THR A 111 2.44 13.22 -20.15
C THR A 111 3.64 12.78 -20.98
N LEU A 112 4.46 11.86 -20.46
CA LEU A 112 5.49 11.16 -21.26
C LEU A 112 4.93 9.97 -22.06
N PHE A 113 3.71 9.49 -21.75
CA PHE A 113 3.13 8.25 -22.31
C PHE A 113 1.70 8.36 -22.91
N GLY A 114 1.02 9.52 -22.81
CA GLY A 114 -0.10 9.88 -23.69
C GLY A 114 -1.54 9.56 -23.25
N ASP A 115 -1.80 9.10 -22.02
CA ASP A 115 -3.17 8.78 -21.56
C ASP A 115 -3.58 9.55 -20.28
N GLY A 116 -4.36 10.62 -20.42
CA GLY A 116 -4.85 11.44 -19.30
C GLY A 116 -5.85 10.76 -18.35
N ARG A 117 -6.51 9.67 -18.78
CA ARG A 117 -7.37 8.83 -17.91
C ARG A 117 -6.57 7.94 -16.95
N SER A 118 -5.28 7.73 -17.23
CA SER A 118 -4.41 6.88 -16.39
C SER A 118 -4.08 7.52 -15.04
N GLY A 119 -4.14 8.85 -14.94
CA GLY A 119 -3.70 9.60 -13.75
C GLY A 119 -4.57 9.38 -12.50
N GLU A 120 -5.90 9.45 -12.63
CA GLU A 120 -6.81 9.21 -11.50
C GLU A 120 -6.75 7.76 -11.02
N THR A 121 -6.77 6.79 -11.94
CA THR A 121 -6.65 5.36 -11.57
C THR A 121 -5.29 5.03 -10.95
N ALA A 122 -4.21 5.66 -11.43
CA ALA A 122 -2.88 5.52 -10.83
C ALA A 122 -2.82 6.17 -9.44
N ALA A 123 -3.48 7.32 -9.24
CA ALA A 123 -3.57 7.97 -7.94
C ALA A 123 -4.34 7.13 -6.92
N ASP A 124 -5.46 6.54 -7.32
CA ASP A 124 -6.22 5.60 -6.49
C ASP A 124 -5.38 4.37 -6.10
N ALA A 125 -4.66 3.80 -7.07
CA ALA A 125 -3.78 2.66 -6.82
C ALA A 125 -2.61 3.01 -5.89
N ALA A 126 -1.99 4.19 -6.09
CA ALA A 126 -0.90 4.68 -5.24
C ALA A 126 -1.40 5.00 -3.82
N LEU A 127 -2.58 5.60 -3.68
CA LEU A 127 -3.22 5.86 -2.39
C LEU A 127 -3.58 4.56 -1.66
N GLY A 128 -4.07 3.55 -2.39
CA GLY A 128 -4.34 2.22 -1.84
C GLY A 128 -3.05 1.54 -1.35
N ALA A 129 -1.99 1.54 -2.16
CA ALA A 129 -0.69 1.01 -1.76
C ALA A 129 -0.11 1.75 -0.54
N PHE A 130 -0.31 3.07 -0.46
CA PHE A 130 0.09 3.86 0.70
C PHE A 130 -0.67 3.46 1.97
N ASP A 131 -2.00 3.37 1.88
CA ASP A 131 -2.87 2.92 2.97
C ASP A 131 -2.49 1.54 3.50
N ASP A 132 -2.14 0.61 2.61
CA ASP A 132 -1.68 -0.74 2.96
C ASP A 132 -0.29 -0.72 3.63
N ALA A 133 0.61 0.16 3.15
CA ALA A 133 1.96 0.26 3.69
C ALA A 133 1.98 0.85 5.11
N ILE A 134 1.08 1.78 5.44
CA ILE A 134 0.99 2.37 6.79
C ILE A 134 0.17 1.54 7.77
N TRP A 135 -0.61 0.56 7.29
CA TRP A 135 -1.50 -0.26 8.11
C TRP A 135 -0.83 -0.92 9.34
N PRO A 136 0.39 -1.51 9.23
CA PRO A 136 1.07 -2.08 10.39
C PRO A 136 1.37 -1.07 11.49
N ASP A 137 1.65 0.19 11.12
CA ASP A 137 1.93 1.27 12.08
C ASP A 137 0.64 1.73 12.77
N LEU A 138 -0.48 1.78 12.02
CA LEU A 138 -1.79 2.07 12.56
C LEU A 138 -2.25 1.02 13.58
N ILE A 139 -2.03 -0.27 13.29
CA ILE A 139 -2.31 -1.35 14.25
C ILE A 139 -1.50 -1.12 15.54
N ARG A 140 -0.20 -0.86 15.43
CA ARG A 140 0.66 -0.68 16.61
C ARG A 140 0.15 0.45 17.51
N VAL A 141 -0.23 1.61 16.95
CA VAL A 141 -0.73 2.73 17.79
C VAL A 141 -2.13 2.48 18.38
N ILE A 142 -2.92 1.58 17.78
CA ILE A 142 -4.23 1.18 18.33
C ILE A 142 -4.07 0.13 19.43
N GLU A 143 -3.11 -0.78 19.30
CA GLU A 143 -2.89 -1.89 20.23
C GLU A 143 -2.05 -1.50 21.46
N VAL A 144 -1.34 -0.36 21.42
CA VAL A 144 -0.65 0.19 22.59
C VAL A 144 -1.70 0.70 23.59
N LYS A 145 -1.96 -0.13 24.62
CA LYS A 145 -2.84 0.15 25.75
C LYS A 145 -2.09 0.81 26.90
#